data_AF-A0A6J3RIQ5-F1
#
_entry.id   AF-A0A6J3RIQ5-F1
#
_cell.length_a   1.000
_cell.length_b   1.000
_cell.length_c   1.000
_cell.angle_alpha   90.00
_cell.angle_beta   90.00
_cell.angle_gamma   90.00
#
_symmetry.space_group_name_H-M   'P 1'
#
loop_
_entity.id
_entity.type
_entity.pdbx_description
1 polymer ?
#
loop_
_entity_poly.entity_id
_entity_poly.type
_entity_poly.pdbx_seq_one_letter_code
_entity_poly.pdbx_strand_id
1 'polypeptide(L)'
;MRFREPLLGGSAAMPGASLQRACRLLVAVCALHLGVTLVYYLVGRDLSRLPQLVGVPTPLQGSSNGAAAIGQPSGELQPRGAAPPPPSRTSSKPRLGGASNPDADSRPGPGPGPGLGSNLTSAPVPPATALSLPACPEESPLLVGPMLIEFNKAVDLKLVEEQNPKVKVGGRYTPKDCISPHKVAIIIPFRNRQEHLKYWLYYLHPILQRQQLDYGIYVINQLFAPARPSPSWQNN
;
A
#
# COMPACT_ATOMS: atom_id res chain seq x y z
N MET A 1 -29.12 46.94 33.26
CA MET A 1 -29.82 45.86 33.97
C MET A 1 -29.12 44.55 33.62
N ARG A 2 -28.40 43.97 34.59
CA ARG A 2 -27.83 42.62 34.53
C ARG A 2 -28.91 41.62 34.92
N PHE A 3 -29.01 40.45 34.29
CA PHE A 3 -29.41 39.17 34.91
C PHE A 3 -29.11 38.05 33.88
N ARG A 4 -27.95 37.37 33.97
CA ARG A 4 -27.62 36.14 34.74
C ARG A 4 -28.14 34.86 34.05
N GLU A 5 -27.21 34.05 33.53
CA GLU A 5 -27.39 32.63 33.29
C GLU A 5 -27.74 31.89 34.59
N PRO A 6 -28.37 30.71 34.47
CA PRO A 6 -28.09 29.60 35.34
C PRO A 6 -27.58 28.37 34.55
N LEU A 7 -26.38 27.94 34.94
CA LEU A 7 -25.91 26.56 34.80
C LEU A 7 -26.81 25.63 35.63
N LEU A 8 -27.47 24.67 34.98
CA LEU A 8 -27.95 23.40 35.55
C LEU A 8 -27.95 22.40 34.38
N GLY A 9 -27.14 21.34 34.34
CA GLY A 9 -26.99 20.38 35.42
C GLY A 9 -28.19 19.42 35.41
N GLY A 10 -28.34 18.65 34.33
CA GLY A 10 -29.44 17.69 34.17
C GLY A 10 -28.93 16.43 33.48
N SER A 11 -28.46 15.48 34.29
CA SER A 11 -28.30 14.09 33.89
C SER A 11 -29.67 13.54 33.48
N ALA A 12 -29.94 13.52 32.17
CA ALA A 12 -31.13 12.88 31.65
C ALA A 12 -30.92 11.37 31.70
N ALA A 13 -31.54 10.73 32.69
CA ALA A 13 -31.67 9.29 32.77
C ALA A 13 -32.11 8.70 31.41
N MET A 14 -31.36 7.71 30.93
CA MET A 14 -31.64 6.95 29.71
C MET A 14 -33.11 6.49 29.66
N PRO A 15 -33.89 6.79 28.62
CA PRO A 15 -35.20 6.18 28.42
C PRO A 15 -35.01 4.76 27.86
N GLY A 16 -34.59 3.82 28.72
CA GLY A 16 -34.29 2.43 28.35
C GLY A 16 -35.44 1.69 27.66
N ALA A 17 -36.69 2.09 27.93
CA ALA A 17 -37.87 1.56 27.26
C ALA A 17 -38.01 1.99 25.79
N SER A 18 -37.50 3.17 25.42
CA SER A 18 -37.56 3.67 24.03
C SER A 18 -36.52 2.98 23.15
N LEU A 19 -35.31 2.78 23.68
CA LEU A 19 -34.21 2.11 22.98
C LEU A 19 -34.53 0.62 22.79
N GLN A 20 -35.13 -0.02 23.80
CA GLN A 20 -35.59 -1.41 23.69
C GLN A 20 -36.69 -1.58 22.63
N ARG A 21 -37.62 -0.63 22.52
CA ARG A 21 -38.65 -0.63 21.47
C ARG A 21 -38.05 -0.43 20.09
N ALA A 22 -37.12 0.52 19.93
CA ALA A 22 -36.43 0.75 18.67
C ALA A 22 -35.63 -0.49 18.24
N CYS A 23 -34.90 -1.12 19.17
CA CYS A 23 -34.15 -2.35 18.90
C CYS A 23 -35.07 -3.52 18.52
N ARG A 24 -36.20 -3.71 19.22
CA ARG A 24 -37.20 -4.73 18.85
C ARG A 24 -37.80 -4.48 17.46
N LEU A 25 -38.12 -3.23 17.12
CA LEU A 25 -38.63 -2.89 15.80
C LEU A 25 -37.58 -3.14 14.71
N LEU A 26 -36.33 -2.77 14.94
CA LEU A 26 -35.24 -3.01 14.00
C LEU A 26 -35.04 -4.51 13.77
N VAL A 27 -35.01 -5.33 14.82
CA VAL A 27 -34.89 -6.78 14.72
C VAL A 27 -36.08 -7.39 13.96
N ALA A 28 -37.30 -6.92 14.21
CA ALA A 28 -38.49 -7.38 13.50
C ALA A 28 -38.45 -7.02 12.00
N VAL A 29 -38.03 -5.80 11.65
CA VAL A 29 -37.86 -5.36 10.26
C VAL A 29 -36.77 -6.16 9.57
N CYS A 30 -35.63 -6.38 10.23
CA CYS A 30 -34.54 -7.21 9.71
C CYS A 30 -35.00 -8.67 9.48
N ALA A 31 -35.71 -9.27 10.44
CA ALA A 31 -36.22 -10.63 10.31
C ALA A 31 -37.25 -10.74 9.18
N LEU A 32 -38.14 -9.76 9.04
CA LEU A 32 -39.10 -9.69 7.94
C LEU A 32 -38.38 -9.57 6.59
N HIS A 33 -37.42 -8.67 6.46
CA HIS A 33 -36.66 -8.46 5.23
C HIS A 33 -35.87 -9.71 4.82
N LEU A 34 -35.18 -10.34 5.77
CA LEU A 34 -34.46 -11.60 5.54
C LEU A 34 -35.43 -12.74 5.18
N GLY A 35 -36.60 -12.79 5.81
CA GLY A 35 -37.66 -13.76 5.48
C GLY A 35 -38.20 -13.59 4.06
N VAL A 36 -38.54 -12.36 3.66
CA VAL A 36 -38.99 -12.06 2.28
C VAL A 36 -37.90 -12.40 1.27
N THR A 37 -36.66 -12.03 1.57
CA THR A 37 -35.49 -12.36 0.72
C THR A 37 -35.33 -13.88 0.61
N LEU A 38 -35.41 -14.61 1.71
CA LEU A 38 -35.32 -16.07 1.72
C LEU A 38 -36.44 -16.71 0.90
N VAL A 39 -37.70 -16.28 1.07
CA VAL A 39 -38.83 -16.76 0.28
C VAL A 39 -38.63 -16.46 -1.21
N TYR A 40 -38.20 -15.25 -1.57
CA TYR A 40 -37.86 -14.90 -2.95
C TYR A 40 -36.78 -15.83 -3.53
N TYR A 41 -35.73 -16.14 -2.75
CA TYR A 41 -34.68 -17.08 -3.19
C TYR A 41 -35.15 -18.53 -3.24
N LEU A 42 -36.06 -18.97 -2.37
CA LEU A 42 -36.61 -20.32 -2.38
C LEU A 42 -37.60 -20.51 -3.53
N VAL A 43 -38.49 -19.54 -3.76
CA VAL A 43 -39.43 -19.52 -4.90
C VAL A 43 -38.69 -19.33 -6.23
N GLY A 44 -37.65 -18.50 -6.27
CA GLY A 44 -36.76 -18.37 -7.44
C GLY A 44 -35.92 -19.63 -7.71
N ARG A 45 -35.64 -20.43 -6.68
CA ARG A 45 -35.05 -21.77 -6.83
C ARG A 45 -36.06 -22.81 -7.32
N ASP A 46 -37.35 -22.65 -7.02
CA ASP A 46 -38.42 -23.50 -7.60
C ASP A 46 -38.64 -23.23 -9.09
N LEU A 47 -38.53 -21.97 -9.56
CA LEU A 47 -38.55 -21.68 -11.00
C LEU A 47 -37.33 -22.26 -11.75
N SER A 48 -36.26 -22.62 -11.03
CA SER A 48 -35.08 -23.29 -11.59
C SER A 48 -35.23 -24.83 -11.61
N ARG A 49 -36.32 -25.38 -11.06
CA ARG A 49 -36.62 -26.82 -11.10
C ARG A 49 -37.98 -27.09 -11.77
N LEU A 50 -37.86 -27.27 -13.10
CA LEU A 50 -38.73 -27.96 -14.07
C LEU A 50 -39.56 -27.06 -15.01
N PRO A 51 -39.58 -27.38 -16.33
CA PRO A 51 -39.46 -28.73 -16.88
C PRO A 51 -38.30 -28.97 -17.87
N GLN A 52 -37.40 -29.90 -17.50
CA GLN A 52 -36.74 -30.85 -18.42
C GLN A 52 -37.71 -32.00 -18.74
N LEU A 53 -38.94 -31.67 -19.17
CA LEU A 53 -40.00 -32.64 -19.44
C LEU A 53 -40.77 -32.29 -20.73
N VAL A 54 -40.05 -31.75 -21.71
CA VAL A 54 -40.43 -31.79 -23.12
C VAL A 54 -39.22 -32.33 -23.86
N GLY A 55 -39.23 -33.65 -24.08
CA GLY A 55 -38.23 -34.33 -24.88
C GLY A 55 -38.29 -33.87 -26.32
N VAL A 56 -37.42 -32.95 -26.69
CA VAL A 56 -37.13 -32.61 -28.09
C VAL A 56 -35.64 -32.85 -28.34
N PRO A 57 -35.25 -33.95 -28.97
CA PRO A 57 -33.97 -34.05 -29.64
C PRO A 57 -34.12 -33.67 -31.11
N THR A 58 -33.25 -32.79 -31.62
CA THR A 58 -32.58 -32.83 -32.96
C THR A 58 -32.14 -31.42 -33.44
N PRO A 59 -31.24 -31.30 -34.45
CA PRO A 59 -30.37 -32.31 -35.05
C PRO A 59 -28.89 -31.90 -35.16
N LEU A 60 -28.09 -32.93 -35.40
CA LEU A 60 -26.73 -32.91 -35.95
C LEU A 60 -26.62 -32.02 -37.21
N GLN A 61 -25.62 -31.15 -37.25
CA GLN A 61 -25.09 -30.59 -38.49
C GLN A 61 -23.75 -31.28 -38.79
N GLY A 62 -23.81 -32.37 -39.55
CA GLY A 62 -22.69 -32.92 -40.28
C GLY A 62 -22.76 -32.47 -41.75
N SER A 63 -21.65 -31.93 -42.27
CA SER A 63 -21.26 -32.00 -43.69
C SER A 63 -19.84 -31.40 -43.77
N SER A 64 -18.77 -32.18 -43.71
CA SER A 64 -18.16 -32.96 -44.81
C SER A 64 -17.81 -32.12 -46.04
N ASN A 65 -16.49 -31.95 -46.24
CA ASN A 65 -15.67 -32.21 -47.44
C ASN A 65 -14.27 -31.62 -47.12
N GLY A 66 -13.13 -32.30 -47.14
CA GLY A 66 -12.74 -33.58 -47.71
C GLY A 66 -11.37 -33.41 -48.37
N ALA A 67 -10.41 -34.28 -48.00
CA ALA A 67 -9.12 -34.58 -48.67
C ALA A 67 -8.01 -33.51 -48.59
N ALA A 68 -6.71 -33.83 -48.54
CA ALA A 68 -5.92 -35.04 -48.30
C ALA A 68 -4.43 -34.62 -48.33
N ALA A 69 -3.55 -35.53 -47.91
CA ALA A 69 -2.13 -35.64 -48.27
C ALA A 69 -1.07 -34.82 -47.48
N ILE A 70 -0.39 -35.55 -46.59
CA ILE A 70 1.04 -35.92 -46.69
C ILE A 70 2.02 -34.83 -47.16
N GLY A 71 2.99 -34.50 -46.30
CA GLY A 71 4.28 -33.96 -46.73
C GLY A 71 5.06 -33.23 -45.63
N GLN A 72 5.90 -33.94 -44.88
CA GLN A 72 7.15 -33.34 -44.39
C GLN A 72 8.04 -33.05 -45.60
N PRO A 73 8.78 -31.94 -45.59
CA PRO A 73 10.23 -32.10 -45.60
C PRO A 73 10.96 -31.12 -44.67
N SER A 74 12.09 -31.60 -44.18
CA SER A 74 13.18 -30.82 -43.60
C SER A 74 13.70 -29.81 -44.63
N GLY A 75 13.93 -28.55 -44.23
CA GLY A 75 14.37 -27.49 -45.13
C GLY A 75 14.62 -26.18 -44.38
N GLU A 76 15.87 -26.01 -44.01
CA GLU A 76 16.50 -24.90 -43.30
C GLU A 76 16.61 -23.62 -44.16
N LEU A 77 16.26 -22.44 -43.62
CA LEU A 77 16.84 -21.15 -44.03
C LEU A 77 16.57 -20.03 -42.99
N GLN A 78 17.66 -19.44 -42.51
CA GLN A 78 17.85 -18.36 -41.52
C GLN A 78 16.93 -17.12 -41.63
N PRO A 79 16.86 -16.35 -40.52
CA PRO A 79 17.22 -14.93 -40.60
C PRO A 79 18.34 -14.52 -39.63
N ARG A 80 19.39 -13.93 -40.21
CA ARG A 80 20.43 -13.05 -39.65
C ARG A 80 20.54 -12.93 -38.11
N GLY A 81 21.53 -13.63 -37.55
CA GLY A 81 22.17 -13.26 -36.30
C GLY A 81 23.18 -12.13 -36.51
N ALA A 82 23.11 -11.09 -35.67
CA ALA A 82 24.19 -10.12 -35.51
C ALA A 82 25.20 -10.66 -34.48
N ALA A 83 26.48 -10.60 -34.83
CA ALA A 83 27.60 -11.18 -34.09
C ALA A 83 28.01 -10.35 -32.84
N PRO A 84 28.67 -10.97 -31.84
CA PRO A 84 29.18 -10.32 -30.63
C PRO A 84 30.55 -9.64 -30.84
N PRO A 85 30.95 -8.65 -30.01
CA PRO A 85 32.30 -8.10 -30.04
C PRO A 85 33.29 -8.88 -29.14
N PRO A 86 34.55 -9.15 -29.59
CA PRO A 86 35.65 -9.68 -28.76
C PRO A 86 36.61 -8.59 -28.21
N PRO A 87 37.57 -8.94 -27.32
CA PRO A 87 38.13 -8.03 -26.31
C PRO A 87 39.59 -7.54 -26.48
N SER A 88 39.90 -6.49 -25.71
CA SER A 88 41.16 -6.12 -25.02
C SER A 88 42.48 -5.85 -25.79
N ARG A 89 43.03 -4.63 -25.60
CA ARG A 89 44.49 -4.37 -25.50
C ARG A 89 44.83 -3.29 -24.46
N THR A 90 45.48 -3.77 -23.40
CA THR A 90 46.68 -3.28 -22.68
C THR A 90 46.93 -1.79 -22.32
N SER A 91 47.22 -1.64 -21.01
CA SER A 91 48.34 -0.90 -20.39
C SER A 91 48.23 0.62 -20.21
N SER A 92 48.04 1.10 -18.98
CA SER A 92 49.18 1.49 -18.09
C SER A 92 48.69 2.13 -16.78
N LYS A 93 49.40 1.79 -15.70
CA LYS A 93 49.36 2.37 -14.34
C LYS A 93 50.05 3.75 -14.37
N PRO A 94 49.73 4.71 -13.48
CA PRO A 94 50.48 4.82 -12.22
C PRO A 94 49.61 5.01 -10.97
N ARG A 95 50.27 4.84 -9.83
CA ARG A 95 49.79 4.91 -8.44
C ARG A 95 50.31 6.20 -7.78
N LEU A 96 49.80 6.49 -6.56
CA LEU A 96 50.16 7.54 -5.58
C LEU A 96 49.46 8.87 -5.85
N GLY A 97 48.83 9.53 -4.88
CA GLY A 97 48.76 9.39 -3.43
C GLY A 97 48.19 10.70 -2.87
N GLY A 98 47.78 10.73 -1.60
CA GLY A 98 47.48 11.98 -0.90
C GLY A 98 46.20 11.93 -0.07
N ALA A 99 46.31 11.36 1.12
CA ALA A 99 45.43 11.69 2.23
C ALA A 99 45.87 13.04 2.82
N SER A 100 44.91 13.84 3.28
CA SER A 100 45.19 15.06 4.04
C SER A 100 44.14 15.21 5.13
N ASN A 101 44.46 14.70 6.32
CA ASN A 101 43.98 15.22 7.59
C ASN A 101 45.09 16.10 8.18
N PRO A 102 44.74 17.17 8.89
CA PRO A 102 45.55 17.60 10.02
C PRO A 102 44.70 17.68 11.29
N ASP A 103 45.08 16.87 12.28
CA ASP A 103 44.85 17.15 13.70
C ASP A 103 45.87 18.20 14.16
N ALA A 104 45.41 19.17 14.95
CA ALA A 104 46.28 19.99 15.79
C ALA A 104 45.58 20.25 17.13
N ASP A 105 46.19 19.67 18.15
CA ASP A 105 45.97 19.78 19.59
C ASP A 105 46.33 21.18 20.11
N SER A 106 45.68 21.63 21.20
CA SER A 106 46.27 22.48 22.27
C SER A 106 45.22 23.00 23.27
N ARG A 107 45.25 22.47 24.49
CA ARG A 107 44.90 23.17 25.75
C ARG A 107 46.04 24.12 26.15
N PRO A 108 45.75 25.23 26.87
CA PRO A 108 46.14 25.31 28.29
C PRO A 108 45.19 26.14 29.20
N GLY A 109 45.19 25.87 30.52
CA GLY A 109 44.81 26.84 31.60
C GLY A 109 46.08 27.32 32.34
N PRO A 110 46.06 27.97 33.55
CA PRO A 110 44.95 28.40 34.45
C PRO A 110 45.08 29.80 35.17
N GLY A 111 43.94 30.37 35.67
CA GLY A 111 43.73 31.22 36.89
C GLY A 111 44.24 32.69 36.96
N PRO A 112 43.93 33.52 38.00
CA PRO A 112 42.86 33.48 39.05
C PRO A 112 42.12 34.84 39.34
N GLY A 113 41.01 34.83 40.12
CA GLY A 113 40.59 35.96 40.99
C GLY A 113 39.10 36.40 41.01
N PRO A 114 38.55 36.95 42.13
CA PRO A 114 37.14 36.77 42.55
C PRO A 114 36.27 38.05 42.66
N GLY A 115 34.94 37.88 42.81
CA GLY A 115 33.98 38.93 43.22
C GLY A 115 32.57 38.65 42.66
N LEU A 116 31.66 38.02 43.41
CA LEU A 116 30.68 38.60 44.35
C LEU A 116 29.57 39.45 43.70
N GLY A 117 28.38 38.85 43.60
CA GLY A 117 27.09 39.52 43.84
C GLY A 117 26.32 40.06 42.63
N SER A 118 25.30 39.32 42.17
CA SER A 118 23.91 39.81 42.11
C SER A 118 22.98 38.77 41.48
N ASN A 119 21.99 38.33 42.27
CA ASN A 119 20.84 37.58 41.81
C ASN A 119 19.96 38.48 40.93
N LEU A 120 19.82 38.12 39.67
CA LEU A 120 18.61 38.40 38.89
C LEU A 120 18.22 37.10 38.19
N THR A 121 17.31 36.38 38.85
CA THR A 121 16.52 35.29 38.25
C THR A 121 15.71 35.89 37.11
N SER A 122 16.32 36.02 35.93
CA SER A 122 15.56 35.96 34.68
C SER A 122 15.48 34.49 34.34
N ALA A 123 14.30 33.91 34.59
CA ALA A 123 13.97 32.65 33.94
C ALA A 123 14.19 32.86 32.43
N PRO A 124 14.97 32.01 31.75
CA PRO A 124 14.99 32.02 30.30
C PRO A 124 13.56 31.78 29.83
N VAL A 125 12.92 32.82 29.29
CA VAL A 125 11.81 32.63 28.38
C VAL A 125 12.33 31.65 27.33
N PRO A 126 11.74 30.45 27.18
CA PRO A 126 12.21 29.52 26.17
C PRO A 126 12.18 30.24 24.81
N PRO A 127 13.33 30.44 24.16
CA PRO A 127 13.33 31.00 22.82
C PRO A 127 12.75 29.93 21.89
N ALA A 128 11.87 30.38 21.00
CA ALA A 128 11.20 29.61 19.97
C ALA A 128 10.16 28.60 20.50
N THR A 129 8.89 28.98 20.42
CA THR A 129 7.91 28.09 19.80
C THR A 129 8.54 27.53 18.53
N ALA A 130 9.04 26.30 18.59
CA ALA A 130 9.39 25.55 17.39
C ALA A 130 8.17 25.67 16.48
N LEU A 131 8.35 26.28 15.30
CA LEU A 131 7.29 26.42 14.31
C LEU A 131 6.91 25.00 13.88
N SER A 132 5.96 24.40 14.58
CA SER A 132 5.41 23.11 14.22
C SER A 132 4.70 23.31 12.90
N LEU A 133 5.05 22.47 11.93
CA LEU A 133 4.39 22.46 10.62
C LEU A 133 2.86 22.40 10.82
N PRO A 134 2.08 23.11 9.99
CA PRO A 134 0.63 23.04 10.07
C PRO A 134 0.14 21.64 9.74
N ALA A 135 -1.07 21.29 10.18
CA ALA A 135 -1.73 20.08 9.72
C ALA A 135 -1.98 20.17 8.19
N CYS A 136 -1.93 19.03 7.50
CA CYS A 136 -2.32 18.98 6.10
C CYS A 136 -3.82 19.32 5.96
N PRO A 137 -4.23 19.96 4.84
CA PRO A 137 -5.64 20.25 4.60
C PRO A 137 -6.45 18.95 4.51
N GLU A 138 -7.75 19.03 4.80
CA GLU A 138 -8.65 17.87 4.75
C GLU A 138 -8.69 17.23 3.36
N GLU A 139 -8.75 18.05 2.30
CA GLU A 139 -8.56 17.62 0.92
C GLU A 139 -7.24 18.18 0.39
N SER A 140 -6.44 17.32 -0.25
CA SER A 140 -5.16 17.76 -0.78
C SER A 140 -5.32 18.61 -2.05
N PRO A 141 -4.68 19.80 -2.13
CA PRO A 141 -4.69 20.63 -3.33
C PRO A 141 -3.86 20.05 -4.48
N LEU A 142 -3.13 18.95 -4.25
CA LEU A 142 -2.24 18.34 -5.25
C LEU A 142 -2.95 17.29 -6.11
N LEU A 143 -4.24 17.03 -5.89
CA LEU A 143 -5.00 16.03 -6.63
C LEU A 143 -5.25 16.49 -8.07
N VAL A 144 -4.99 15.59 -9.02
CA VAL A 144 -5.14 15.83 -10.47
C VAL A 144 -6.42 15.22 -11.04
N GLY A 145 -7.17 14.47 -10.23
CA GLY A 145 -8.39 13.78 -10.67
C GLY A 145 -8.10 12.51 -11.48
N PRO A 146 -8.86 12.25 -12.57
CA PRO A 146 -8.72 11.04 -13.38
C PRO A 146 -7.32 10.85 -13.96
N MET A 147 -6.87 9.60 -14.03
CA MET A 147 -5.58 9.23 -14.62
C MET A 147 -5.74 8.09 -15.60
N LEU A 148 -4.92 8.11 -16.65
CA LEU A 148 -4.81 7.00 -17.59
C LEU A 148 -3.95 5.88 -16.97
N ILE A 149 -4.50 4.67 -16.95
CA ILE A 149 -3.80 3.48 -16.41
C ILE A 149 -3.61 2.48 -17.56
N GLU A 150 -2.35 2.22 -17.89
CA GLU A 150 -1.95 1.27 -18.94
C GLU A 150 -1.05 0.16 -18.38
N PHE A 151 -1.22 -1.06 -18.89
CA PHE A 151 -0.44 -2.25 -18.47
C PHE A 151 0.38 -2.85 -19.61
N ASN A 152 0.61 -2.09 -20.68
CA ASN A 152 1.30 -2.53 -21.89
C ASN A 152 2.81 -2.19 -21.90
N LYS A 153 3.30 -1.46 -20.89
CA LYS A 153 4.71 -1.00 -20.80
C LYS A 153 5.42 -1.69 -19.66
N ALA A 154 6.53 -2.35 -19.94
CA ALA A 154 7.36 -2.95 -18.89
C ALA A 154 7.79 -1.88 -17.87
N VAL A 155 7.55 -2.15 -16.59
CA VAL A 155 7.92 -1.28 -15.47
C VAL A 155 9.20 -1.79 -14.84
N ASP A 156 10.18 -0.91 -14.64
CA ASP A 156 11.38 -1.18 -13.84
C ASP A 156 11.27 -0.48 -12.48
N LEU A 157 11.56 -1.20 -11.40
CA LEU A 157 11.50 -0.66 -10.03
C LEU A 157 12.57 0.41 -9.79
N LYS A 158 13.72 0.32 -10.45
CA LYS A 158 14.76 1.35 -10.33
C LYS A 158 14.29 2.69 -10.87
N LEU A 159 13.63 2.67 -12.03
CA LEU A 159 13.02 3.86 -12.61
C LEU A 159 11.92 4.42 -11.70
N VAL A 160 11.10 3.56 -11.07
CA VAL A 160 10.08 3.99 -10.11
C VAL A 160 10.71 4.72 -8.93
N GLU A 161 11.82 4.21 -8.39
CA GLU A 161 12.56 4.83 -7.29
C GLU A 161 13.12 6.21 -7.68
N GLU A 162 13.76 6.30 -8.86
CA GLU A 162 14.30 7.55 -9.39
C GLU A 162 13.22 8.62 -9.63
N GLN A 163 12.04 8.20 -10.11
CA GLN A 163 10.89 9.09 -10.31
C GLN A 163 10.23 9.53 -9.00
N ASN A 164 10.49 8.82 -7.89
CA ASN A 164 9.89 9.08 -6.59
C ASN A 164 10.97 9.33 -5.51
N PRO A 165 11.84 10.34 -5.66
CA PRO A 165 12.99 10.56 -4.77
C PRO A 165 12.59 10.97 -3.34
N LYS A 166 11.32 11.32 -3.12
CA LYS A 166 10.78 11.66 -1.80
C LYS A 166 10.41 10.41 -0.99
N VAL A 167 10.28 9.25 -1.64
CA VAL A 167 9.99 7.98 -0.98
C VAL A 167 11.28 7.45 -0.35
N LYS A 168 11.22 7.18 0.94
CA LYS A 168 12.32 6.63 1.73
C LYS A 168 12.38 5.11 1.58
N VAL A 169 13.53 4.54 1.96
CA VAL A 169 13.74 3.09 2.05
C VAL A 169 12.57 2.41 2.78
N GLY A 170 12.14 1.27 2.24
CA GLY A 170 10.98 0.51 2.74
C GLY A 170 9.64 1.06 2.26
N GLY A 171 9.61 1.91 1.23
CA GLY A 171 8.38 2.41 0.62
C GLY A 171 7.61 3.37 1.54
N ARG A 172 8.33 4.15 2.35
CA ARG A 172 7.74 5.08 3.33
C ARG A 172 7.81 6.51 2.83
N TYR A 173 6.76 7.29 3.05
CA TYR A 173 6.73 8.69 2.69
C TYR A 173 5.97 9.49 3.74
N THR A 174 6.46 10.71 4.00
CA THR A 174 5.82 11.68 4.89
C THR A 174 5.93 13.06 4.22
N PRO A 175 4.85 13.85 4.14
CA PRO A 175 4.90 15.21 3.60
C PRO A 175 5.88 16.09 4.38
N LYS A 176 6.55 17.03 3.69
CA LYS A 176 7.53 17.93 4.31
C LYS A 176 6.93 19.26 4.75
N ASP A 177 5.87 19.69 4.09
CA ASP A 177 5.30 21.03 4.24
C ASP A 177 4.14 21.08 5.26
N CYS A 178 3.63 19.91 5.65
CA CYS A 178 2.53 19.76 6.60
C CYS A 178 2.60 18.43 7.34
N ILE A 179 1.90 18.33 8.47
CA ILE A 179 1.75 17.11 9.26
C ILE A 179 0.46 16.43 8.85
N SER A 180 0.56 15.23 8.26
CA SER A 180 -0.62 14.47 7.87
C SER A 180 -1.33 13.91 9.10
N PRO A 181 -2.65 14.08 9.25
CA PRO A 181 -3.42 13.36 10.26
C PRO A 181 -3.57 11.87 9.93
N HIS A 182 -3.33 11.49 8.66
CA HIS A 182 -3.53 10.14 8.16
C HIS A 182 -2.22 9.35 8.16
N LYS A 183 -2.07 8.47 9.15
CA LYS A 183 -0.95 7.50 9.24
C LYS A 183 -1.40 6.14 8.71
N VAL A 184 -0.91 5.76 7.54
CA VAL A 184 -1.46 4.64 6.76
C VAL A 184 -0.43 3.54 6.54
N ALA A 185 -0.76 2.32 6.95
CA ALA A 185 -0.03 1.12 6.55
C ALA A 185 -0.79 0.40 5.43
N ILE A 186 -0.20 0.35 4.23
CA ILE A 186 -0.79 -0.32 3.07
C ILE A 186 -0.27 -1.74 3.01
N ILE A 187 -1.14 -2.71 3.28
CA ILE A 187 -0.78 -4.13 3.35
C ILE A 187 -1.18 -4.81 2.04
N ILE A 188 -0.20 -5.34 1.33
CA ILE A 188 -0.38 -6.05 0.06
C ILE A 188 -0.13 -7.54 0.30
N PRO A 189 -1.17 -8.39 0.36
CA PRO A 189 -0.98 -9.82 0.34
C PRO A 189 -0.38 -10.22 -1.01
N PHE A 190 0.73 -10.94 -0.99
CA PHE A 190 1.52 -11.20 -2.18
C PHE A 190 1.90 -12.67 -2.30
N ARG A 191 1.78 -13.21 -3.51
CA ARG A 191 2.27 -14.55 -3.86
C ARG A 191 2.59 -14.60 -5.34
N ASN A 192 3.87 -14.63 -5.70
CA ASN A 192 4.36 -14.81 -7.08
C ASN A 192 3.71 -13.88 -8.13
N ARG A 193 3.57 -12.58 -7.82
CA ARG A 193 2.93 -11.59 -8.72
C ARG A 193 3.80 -10.34 -8.91
N GLN A 194 5.09 -10.53 -9.15
CA GLN A 194 6.08 -9.44 -9.18
C GLN A 194 5.70 -8.36 -10.22
N GLU A 195 5.26 -8.77 -11.42
CA GLU A 195 4.85 -7.82 -12.46
C GLU A 195 3.68 -6.93 -12.03
N HIS A 196 2.67 -7.49 -11.37
CA HIS A 196 1.55 -6.69 -10.86
C HIS A 196 1.99 -5.73 -9.77
N LEU A 197 2.92 -6.15 -8.90
CA LEU A 197 3.47 -5.28 -7.86
C LEU A 197 4.25 -4.10 -8.44
N LYS A 198 5.01 -4.31 -9.52
CA LYS A 198 5.73 -3.23 -10.22
C LYS A 198 4.77 -2.15 -10.71
N TYR A 199 3.72 -2.53 -11.44
CA TYR A 199 2.69 -1.59 -11.87
C TYR A 199 1.99 -0.91 -10.70
N TRP A 200 1.66 -1.67 -9.65
CA TRP A 200 1.02 -1.14 -8.45
C TRP A 200 1.87 -0.02 -7.84
N LEU A 201 3.18 -0.25 -7.65
CA LEU A 201 4.09 0.74 -7.08
C LEU A 201 4.26 1.95 -8.01
N TYR A 202 4.39 1.73 -9.32
CA TYR A 202 4.51 2.80 -10.32
C TYR A 202 3.34 3.78 -10.27
N TYR A 203 2.11 3.28 -10.19
CA TYR A 203 0.91 4.13 -10.16
C TYR A 203 0.62 4.69 -8.76
N LEU A 204 0.76 3.88 -7.70
CA LEU A 204 0.29 4.28 -6.38
C LEU A 204 1.24 5.24 -5.68
N HIS A 205 2.57 5.13 -5.86
CA HIS A 205 3.50 6.04 -5.20
C HIS A 205 3.18 7.54 -5.47
N PRO A 206 3.00 7.98 -6.72
CA PRO A 206 2.62 9.36 -7.00
C PRO A 206 1.23 9.74 -6.46
N ILE A 207 0.26 8.81 -6.49
CA ILE A 207 -1.10 9.05 -5.99
C ILE A 207 -1.09 9.32 -4.49
N LEU A 208 -0.42 8.45 -3.73
CA LEU A 208 -0.36 8.53 -2.27
C LEU A 208 0.40 9.77 -1.80
N GLN A 209 1.44 10.18 -2.53
CA GLN A 209 2.15 11.44 -2.27
C GLN A 209 1.27 12.67 -2.50
N ARG A 210 0.48 12.69 -3.60
CA ARG A 210 -0.48 13.77 -3.87
C ARG A 210 -1.62 13.83 -2.88
N GLN A 211 -1.93 12.73 -2.18
CA GLN A 211 -2.89 12.72 -1.09
C GLN A 211 -2.31 13.24 0.23
N GLN A 212 -1.02 13.63 0.26
CA GLN A 212 -0.32 14.11 1.46
C GLN A 212 -0.45 13.16 2.67
N LEU A 213 -0.34 11.85 2.43
CA LEU A 213 -0.41 10.82 3.47
C LEU A 213 0.95 10.59 4.13
N ASP A 214 0.97 10.27 5.42
CA ASP A 214 2.11 9.63 6.08
C ASP A 214 1.94 8.11 5.95
N TYR A 215 2.56 7.50 4.94
CA TYR A 215 2.28 6.11 4.57
C TYR A 215 3.53 5.22 4.55
N GLY A 216 3.31 3.91 4.70
CA GLY A 216 4.27 2.85 4.42
C GLY A 216 3.62 1.67 3.71
N ILE A 217 4.33 1.07 2.76
CA ILE A 217 3.85 -0.08 1.99
C ILE A 217 4.51 -1.37 2.51
N TYR A 218 3.69 -2.37 2.80
CA TYR A 218 4.09 -3.66 3.34
C TYR A 218 3.62 -4.78 2.43
N VAL A 219 4.56 -5.42 1.74
CA VAL A 219 4.29 -6.58 0.87
C VAL A 219 4.45 -7.85 1.69
N ILE A 220 3.33 -8.50 2.01
CA ILE A 220 3.30 -9.71 2.83
C ILE A 220 3.33 -10.93 1.93
N ASN A 221 4.52 -11.51 1.76
CA ASN A 221 4.71 -12.67 0.91
C ASN A 221 4.24 -13.96 1.60
N GLN A 222 3.26 -14.64 1.00
CA GLN A 222 2.83 -15.95 1.47
C GLN A 222 3.87 -17.02 1.13
N LEU A 223 4.54 -17.54 2.15
CA LEU A 223 5.42 -18.70 2.03
C LEU A 223 4.62 -19.99 2.20
N PHE A 224 4.94 -21.00 1.40
CA PHE A 224 4.51 -22.36 1.69
C PHE A 224 5.42 -22.92 2.79
N ALA A 225 4.85 -23.16 3.97
CA ALA A 225 5.53 -23.96 4.97
C ALA A 225 5.39 -25.44 4.56
N PRO A 226 6.48 -26.20 4.39
CA PRO A 226 6.37 -27.65 4.18
C PRO A 226 5.65 -28.27 5.39
N ALA A 227 4.82 -29.29 5.13
CA ALA A 227 4.19 -30.06 6.19
C ALA A 227 5.28 -30.57 7.14
N ARG A 228 5.11 -30.33 8.45
CA ARG A 228 6.01 -30.95 9.44
C ARG A 228 5.87 -32.46 9.28
N PRO A 229 6.97 -33.21 9.20
CA PRO A 229 6.88 -34.67 9.22
C PRO A 229 6.13 -35.08 10.49
N SER A 230 5.09 -35.88 10.32
CA SER A 230 4.38 -36.52 11.42
C SER A 230 5.40 -37.30 12.27
N PRO A 231 5.32 -37.26 13.62
CA PRO A 231 6.18 -38.09 14.43
C PRO A 231 5.86 -39.56 14.13
N SER A 232 6.69 -40.20 13.32
CA SER A 232 6.69 -41.65 13.22
C SER A 232 7.18 -42.16 14.56
N TRP A 233 6.31 -42.81 15.33
CA TRP A 233 6.69 -43.54 16.54
C TRP A 233 7.78 -44.56 16.15
N GLN A 234 9.03 -44.25 16.49
CA GLN A 234 10.12 -45.22 16.47
C GLN A 234 9.92 -46.12 17.70
N ASN A 235 9.10 -47.15 17.53
CA ASN A 235 9.15 -48.33 18.38
C ASN A 235 10.20 -49.26 17.78
N ASN A 236 11.38 -49.31 18.38
CA ASN A 236 12.21 -50.50 18.42
C ASN A 236 13.10 -50.47 19.67
#